data_AF-A0A251Q057-F1
#
_entry.id   AF-A0A251Q057-F1
#
_cell.length_a   1.000
_cell.length_b   1.000
_cell.length_c   1.000
_cell.angle_alpha   90.00
_cell.angle_beta   90.00
_cell.angle_gamma   90.00
#
_symmetry.space_group_name_H-M   'P 1'
#
loop_
_entity.id
_entity.type
_entity.pdbx_description
1 polymer ?
#
loop_
_entity_poly.entity_id
_entity_poly.type
_entity_poly.pdbx_seq_one_letter_code
_entity_poly.pdbx_strand_id
1 'polypeptide(L)'
;MVSRSRAGFTLNIIDTPGLIEGGYVNDMALNNIKSFLLNKTIDVLLYVDRLDAYRVDNLDKEVVKAITDSFGKGIWNRALVVLTHAQLSPPDGLPYEEFVSKRSEALLKVVRLGAGLKKQDAQASSIPVVLVENSGRCNKNEGDEKVLPNGTAWIPHLVQTITEVILSGSKSIYVDKKLIDGPNPNEKGKLLIPLILAIQYFFAIKPIERAIKNDIAKESRPSWEMRDSGVAGRKF
;
A
#
# COMPACT_ATOMS: atom_id res chain seq x y z
N MET A 1 6.53 19.21 -9.05
CA MET A 1 5.50 19.82 -8.19
C MET A 1 5.20 21.22 -8.67
N VAL A 2 3.93 21.57 -8.78
CA VAL A 2 3.45 22.92 -9.09
C VAL A 2 2.68 23.44 -7.88
N SER A 3 2.98 24.66 -7.46
CA SER A 3 2.26 25.35 -6.38
C SER A 3 1.67 26.66 -6.90
N ARG A 4 0.43 26.95 -6.53
CA ARG A 4 -0.28 28.19 -6.87
C ARG A 4 -1.06 28.66 -5.66
N SER A 5 -0.93 29.94 -5.34
CA SER A 5 -1.64 30.56 -4.23
C SER A 5 -2.60 31.64 -4.73
N ARG A 6 -3.81 31.67 -4.19
CA ARG A 6 -4.84 32.69 -4.48
C ARG A 6 -5.70 32.89 -3.24
N ALA A 7 -5.95 34.14 -2.86
CA ALA A 7 -6.83 34.50 -1.74
C ALA A 7 -6.54 33.75 -0.42
N GLY A 8 -5.26 33.55 -0.10
CA GLY A 8 -4.84 32.83 1.11
C GLY A 8 -4.93 31.30 1.03
N PHE A 9 -5.44 30.74 -0.08
CA PHE A 9 -5.45 29.31 -0.36
C PHE A 9 -4.26 28.93 -1.24
N THR A 10 -3.58 27.82 -0.92
CA THR A 10 -2.45 27.30 -1.71
C THR A 10 -2.78 25.91 -2.22
N LEU A 11 -2.81 25.75 -3.54
CA LEU A 11 -2.96 24.48 -4.23
C LEU A 11 -1.58 23.94 -4.60
N ASN A 12 -1.29 22.72 -4.17
CA ASN A 12 -0.09 21.99 -4.54
C ASN A 12 -0.47 20.75 -5.35
N ILE A 13 0.12 20.60 -6.54
CA ILE A 13 -0.07 19.42 -7.40
C ILE A 13 1.29 18.76 -7.61
N ILE A 14 1.34 17.47 -7.33
CA ILE A 14 2.53 16.65 -7.52
C ILE A 14 2.27 15.76 -8.73
N ASP A 15 2.90 16.10 -9.84
CA ASP A 15 2.97 15.25 -11.01
C ASP A 15 4.05 14.17 -10.80
N THR A 16 3.75 12.96 -11.20
CA THR A 16 4.59 11.77 -10.97
C THR A 16 4.87 11.04 -12.27
N PRO A 17 6.06 10.44 -12.43
CA PRO A 17 6.32 9.57 -13.58
C PRO A 17 5.36 8.37 -13.59
N GLY A 18 5.19 7.77 -14.76
CA GLY A 18 4.42 6.53 -14.91
C GLY A 18 4.97 5.40 -14.04
N LEU A 19 4.06 4.62 -13.44
CA LEU A 19 4.42 3.49 -12.56
C LEU A 19 4.66 2.19 -13.31
N ILE A 20 4.48 2.17 -14.63
CA ILE A 20 4.65 0.98 -15.48
C ILE A 20 5.85 1.19 -16.40
N GLU A 21 6.76 0.23 -16.43
CA GLU A 21 7.88 0.17 -17.38
C GLU A 21 8.04 -1.27 -17.88
N GLY A 22 8.06 -1.47 -19.19
CA GLY A 22 8.32 -2.79 -19.79
C GLY A 22 7.31 -3.90 -19.42
N GLY A 23 6.09 -3.54 -19.00
CA GLY A 23 5.06 -4.50 -18.58
C GLY A 23 5.12 -4.90 -17.10
N TYR A 24 5.94 -4.22 -16.30
CA TYR A 24 6.05 -4.41 -14.85
C TYR A 24 5.91 -3.08 -14.11
N VAL A 25 5.69 -3.15 -12.80
CA VAL A 25 5.72 -1.97 -11.94
C VAL A 25 7.15 -1.47 -11.79
N ASN A 26 7.37 -0.18 -12.04
CA ASN A 26 8.66 0.47 -11.89
C ASN A 26 8.93 0.84 -10.42
N ASP A 27 9.60 -0.06 -9.70
CA ASP A 27 9.96 0.15 -8.29
C ASP A 27 10.89 1.36 -8.09
N MET A 28 11.73 1.70 -9.07
CA MET A 28 12.61 2.87 -8.98
C MET A 28 11.79 4.16 -9.02
N ALA A 29 10.84 4.27 -9.97
CA ALA A 29 9.91 5.39 -10.04
C ALA A 29 9.09 5.51 -8.75
N LEU A 30 8.58 4.40 -8.23
CA LEU A 30 7.81 4.38 -6.99
C LEU A 30 8.63 4.83 -5.78
N ASN A 31 9.87 4.36 -5.64
CA ASN A 31 10.78 4.77 -4.56
C ASN A 31 11.16 6.25 -4.66
N ASN A 32 11.33 6.78 -5.87
CA ASN A 32 11.55 8.21 -6.10
C ASN A 32 10.35 9.04 -5.66
N ILE A 33 9.13 8.59 -5.98
CA ILE A 33 7.88 9.23 -5.54
C ILE A 33 7.77 9.20 -4.01
N LYS A 34 8.01 8.05 -3.36
CA LYS A 34 7.99 7.92 -1.89
C LYS A 34 8.98 8.90 -1.23
N SER A 35 10.22 8.93 -1.74
CA SER A 35 11.26 9.83 -1.23
C SER A 35 10.89 11.29 -1.42
N PHE A 36 10.30 11.66 -2.56
CA PHE A 36 9.81 13.00 -2.82
C PHE A 36 8.68 13.42 -1.87
N LEU A 37 7.81 12.47 -1.53
CA LEU A 37 6.67 12.68 -0.63
C LEU A 37 7.06 12.67 0.85
N LEU A 38 8.29 12.30 1.21
CA LEU A 38 8.74 12.32 2.61
C LEU A 38 8.49 13.69 3.26
N ASN A 39 7.91 13.66 4.46
CA ASN A 39 7.48 14.81 5.25
C ASN A 39 6.39 15.67 4.58
N LYS A 40 5.61 15.11 3.66
CA LYS A 40 4.44 15.78 3.05
C LYS A 40 3.15 15.09 3.46
N THR A 41 2.08 15.84 3.39
CA THR A 41 0.72 15.35 3.60
C THR A 41 0.03 15.19 2.25
N ILE A 42 -0.49 14.00 1.98
CA ILE A 42 -1.33 13.72 0.82
C ILE A 42 -2.79 13.95 1.23
N ASP A 43 -3.37 15.01 0.68
CA ASP A 43 -4.78 15.33 0.91
C ASP A 43 -5.71 14.57 -0.03
N VAL A 44 -5.30 14.35 -1.27
CA VAL A 44 -6.08 13.65 -2.31
C VAL A 44 -5.14 12.88 -3.23
N LEU A 45 -5.56 11.68 -3.64
CA LEU A 45 -4.94 10.91 -4.71
C LEU A 45 -5.79 11.00 -5.98
N LEU A 46 -5.19 11.42 -7.10
CA LEU A 46 -5.81 11.29 -8.42
C LEU A 46 -5.24 10.06 -9.11
N TYR A 47 -6.01 8.98 -9.17
CA TYR A 47 -5.66 7.79 -9.94
C TYR A 47 -6.12 7.98 -11.37
N VAL A 48 -5.20 8.32 -12.27
CA VAL A 48 -5.51 8.71 -13.64
C VAL A 48 -5.37 7.52 -14.58
N ASP A 49 -6.37 7.30 -15.41
CA ASP A 49 -6.37 6.29 -16.47
C ASP A 49 -7.14 6.82 -17.70
N ARG A 50 -7.07 6.13 -18.83
CA ARG A 50 -7.71 6.50 -20.08
C ARG A 50 -9.10 5.89 -20.21
N LEU A 51 -10.09 6.71 -20.59
CA LEU A 51 -11.44 6.25 -20.90
C LEU A 51 -11.45 5.39 -22.17
N ASP A 52 -10.66 5.77 -23.19
CA ASP A 52 -10.55 5.09 -24.48
C ASP A 52 -9.71 3.80 -24.44
N ALA A 53 -9.32 3.33 -23.25
CA ALA A 53 -8.67 2.05 -23.06
C ALA A 53 -9.69 0.91 -22.96
N TYR A 54 -9.46 -0.16 -23.72
CA TYR A 54 -10.38 -1.30 -23.84
C TYR A 54 -10.17 -2.40 -22.81
N ARG A 55 -9.03 -2.41 -22.12
CA ARG A 55 -8.64 -3.49 -21.22
C ARG A 55 -8.30 -2.94 -19.86
N VAL A 56 -8.70 -3.69 -18.84
CA VAL A 56 -8.16 -3.60 -17.50
C VAL A 56 -7.46 -4.91 -17.23
N ASP A 57 -6.16 -4.87 -17.01
CA ASP A 57 -5.32 -6.06 -16.94
C ASP A 57 -4.82 -6.33 -15.52
N ASN A 58 -3.97 -7.35 -15.39
CA ASN A 58 -3.39 -7.68 -14.09
C ASN A 58 -2.31 -6.66 -13.67
N LEU A 59 -1.78 -5.87 -14.62
CA LEU A 59 -0.80 -4.84 -14.36
C LEU A 59 -1.44 -3.65 -13.66
N ASP A 60 -2.66 -3.27 -14.05
CA ASP A 60 -3.48 -2.28 -13.31
C ASP A 60 -3.64 -2.68 -11.84
N LYS A 61 -3.91 -3.97 -11.60
CA LYS A 61 -4.02 -4.51 -10.24
C LYS A 61 -2.70 -4.41 -9.47
N GLU A 62 -1.58 -4.69 -10.13
CA GLU A 62 -0.24 -4.59 -9.53
C GLU A 62 0.13 -3.14 -9.20
N VAL A 63 -0.22 -2.18 -10.07
CA VAL A 63 -0.04 -0.74 -9.79
C VAL A 63 -0.83 -0.31 -8.57
N VAL A 64 -2.11 -0.66 -8.51
CA VAL A 64 -2.98 -0.36 -7.35
C VAL A 64 -2.42 -0.99 -6.08
N LYS A 65 -1.92 -2.23 -6.18
CA LYS A 65 -1.28 -2.92 -5.06
C LYS A 65 -0.02 -2.19 -4.61
N ALA A 66 0.83 -1.75 -5.53
CA ALA A 66 2.07 -1.04 -5.22
C ALA A 66 1.82 0.31 -4.54
N ILE A 67 0.80 1.06 -4.98
CA ILE A 67 0.34 2.29 -4.30
C ILE A 67 -0.13 1.96 -2.88
N THR A 68 -0.92 0.89 -2.72
CA THR A 68 -1.46 0.47 -1.43
C THR A 68 -0.37 0.01 -0.47
N ASP A 69 0.63 -0.73 -0.96
CA ASP A 69 1.77 -1.17 -0.15
C ASP A 69 2.64 0.03 0.27
N SER A 70 2.70 1.08 -0.55
CA SER A 70 3.54 2.26 -0.32
C SER A 70 2.92 3.29 0.63
N PHE A 71 1.61 3.52 0.53
CA PHE A 71 0.92 4.60 1.26
C PHE A 71 -0.19 4.08 2.19
N GLY A 72 -0.43 2.78 2.21
CA GLY A 72 -1.47 2.13 2.99
C GLY A 72 -2.85 2.22 2.35
N LYS A 73 -3.76 1.35 2.80
CA LYS A 73 -5.14 1.27 2.29
C LYS A 73 -5.94 2.56 2.47
N GLY A 74 -5.59 3.37 3.46
CA GLY A 74 -6.27 4.63 3.76
C GLY A 74 -6.23 5.64 2.62
N ILE A 75 -5.29 5.51 1.67
CA ILE A 75 -5.16 6.46 0.55
C ILE A 75 -6.38 6.44 -0.36
N TRP A 76 -7.03 5.29 -0.45
CA TRP A 76 -8.22 5.09 -1.27
C TRP A 76 -9.47 5.76 -0.70
N ASN A 77 -9.49 6.10 0.59
CA ASN A 77 -10.57 6.89 1.19
C ASN A 77 -10.53 8.36 0.76
N ARG A 78 -9.41 8.79 0.15
CA ARG A 78 -9.23 10.13 -0.41
C ARG A 78 -8.77 10.07 -1.87
N ALA A 79 -9.12 8.99 -2.56
CA ALA A 79 -8.79 8.81 -3.97
C ALA A 79 -9.96 9.21 -4.87
N LEU A 80 -9.63 9.68 -6.07
CA LEU A 80 -10.55 9.82 -7.19
C LEU A 80 -9.98 8.99 -8.34
N VAL A 81 -10.84 8.29 -9.07
CA VAL A 81 -10.48 7.72 -10.37
C VAL A 81 -10.77 8.78 -11.43
N VAL A 82 -9.77 9.17 -12.20
CA VAL A 82 -9.88 10.20 -13.23
C VAL A 82 -9.70 9.54 -14.59
N LEU A 83 -10.72 9.58 -15.42
CA LEU A 83 -10.69 9.01 -16.77
C LEU A 83 -10.47 10.12 -17.80
N THR A 84 -9.30 10.14 -18.43
CA THR A 84 -8.95 11.09 -19.50
C THR A 84 -9.52 10.67 -20.85
N HIS A 85 -9.42 11.55 -21.85
CA HIS A 85 -9.97 11.33 -23.20
C HIS A 85 -11.49 11.17 -23.17
N ALA A 86 -12.15 11.93 -22.30
CA ALA A 86 -13.59 11.83 -22.12
C ALA A 86 -14.39 12.25 -23.36
N GLN A 87 -13.82 13.02 -24.29
CA GLN A 87 -14.47 13.37 -25.56
C GLN A 87 -14.17 12.35 -26.66
N LEU A 88 -14.65 11.13 -26.46
CA LEU A 88 -14.59 10.05 -27.44
C LEU A 88 -15.99 9.70 -27.96
N SER A 89 -16.03 9.11 -29.16
CA SER A 89 -17.22 8.44 -29.67
C SER A 89 -17.05 6.94 -29.44
N PRO A 90 -17.90 6.29 -28.61
CA PRO A 90 -17.79 4.86 -28.36
C PRO A 90 -17.91 4.06 -29.68
N PRO A 91 -17.21 2.92 -29.80
CA PRO A 91 -17.35 2.04 -30.95
C PRO A 91 -18.73 1.37 -30.98
N ASP A 92 -19.08 0.80 -32.12
CA ASP A 92 -20.28 -0.03 -32.34
C ASP A 92 -21.62 0.67 -32.04
N GLY A 93 -21.62 2.01 -32.03
CA GLY A 93 -22.82 2.79 -31.73
C GLY A 93 -23.29 2.67 -30.27
N LEU A 94 -22.41 2.23 -29.36
CA LEU A 94 -22.74 2.15 -27.94
C LEU A 94 -23.07 3.55 -27.38
N PRO A 95 -24.11 3.66 -26.52
CA PRO A 95 -24.37 4.90 -25.80
C PRO A 95 -23.16 5.32 -24.95
N TYR A 96 -22.83 6.62 -24.96
CA TYR A 96 -21.70 7.19 -24.22
C TYR A 96 -21.72 6.81 -22.74
N GLU A 97 -22.87 6.98 -22.08
CA GLU A 97 -23.04 6.66 -20.66
C GLU A 97 -22.83 5.17 -20.36
N GLU A 98 -23.27 4.28 -21.25
CA GLU A 98 -23.06 2.84 -21.08
C GLU A 98 -21.57 2.47 -21.19
N PHE A 99 -20.86 3.07 -22.15
CA PHE A 99 -19.42 2.88 -22.33
C PHE A 99 -18.65 3.35 -21.09
N VAL A 100 -18.97 4.56 -20.60
CA VAL A 100 -18.39 5.13 -19.38
C VAL A 100 -18.66 4.26 -18.17
N SER A 101 -19.91 3.80 -17.99
CA SER A 101 -20.30 2.96 -16.84
C SER A 101 -19.50 1.66 -16.82
N LYS A 102 -19.45 0.94 -17.95
CA LYS A 102 -18.70 -0.33 -18.05
C LYS A 102 -17.21 -0.13 -17.76
N ARG A 103 -16.60 0.90 -18.34
CA ARG A 103 -15.17 1.20 -18.14
C ARG A 103 -14.86 1.57 -16.69
N SER A 104 -15.70 2.41 -16.10
CA SER A 104 -15.58 2.88 -14.73
C SER A 104 -15.72 1.72 -13.73
N GLU A 105 -16.73 0.87 -13.90
CA GLU A 105 -16.96 -0.30 -13.06
C GLU A 105 -15.81 -1.31 -13.14
N ALA A 106 -15.30 -1.58 -14.35
CA ALA A 106 -14.17 -2.47 -14.57
C ALA A 106 -12.92 -1.98 -13.83
N LEU A 107 -12.62 -0.67 -13.93
CA LEU A 107 -11.47 -0.09 -13.26
C LEU A 107 -11.64 -0.07 -11.74
N LEU A 108 -12.80 0.37 -11.24
CA LEU A 108 -13.11 0.36 -9.81
C LEU A 108 -13.02 -1.04 -9.20
N LYS A 109 -13.42 -2.08 -9.95
CA LYS A 109 -13.27 -3.47 -9.51
C LYS A 109 -11.80 -3.82 -9.31
N VAL A 110 -10.93 -3.44 -10.23
CA VAL A 110 -9.48 -3.69 -10.12
C VAL A 110 -8.85 -2.86 -9.01
N VAL A 111 -9.23 -1.59 -8.86
CA VAL A 111 -8.80 -0.75 -7.74
C VAL A 111 -9.18 -1.38 -6.40
N ARG A 112 -10.43 -1.82 -6.23
CA ARG A 112 -10.88 -2.48 -4.98
C ARG A 112 -10.10 -3.77 -4.70
N LEU A 113 -9.85 -4.57 -5.74
CA LEU A 113 -9.11 -5.84 -5.61
C LEU A 113 -7.63 -5.62 -5.30
N GLY A 114 -6.94 -4.73 -6.02
CA GLY A 114 -5.52 -4.43 -5.81
C GLY A 114 -5.26 -3.76 -4.46
N ALA A 115 -6.19 -2.91 -4.02
CA ALA A 115 -6.11 -2.25 -2.73
C ALA A 115 -6.51 -3.16 -1.55
N GLY A 116 -7.09 -4.33 -1.84
CA GLY A 116 -7.58 -5.25 -0.82
C GLY A 116 -8.66 -4.61 0.05
N LEU A 117 -9.54 -3.81 -0.55
CA LEU A 117 -10.71 -3.18 0.09
C LEU A 117 -11.83 -4.20 0.17
N LYS A 118 -12.44 -4.39 1.35
CA LYS A 118 -13.55 -5.33 1.50
C LYS A 118 -14.82 -4.67 1.00
N LYS A 119 -15.73 -5.45 0.40
CA LYS A 119 -17.04 -4.98 -0.11
C LYS A 119 -17.95 -4.35 0.97
N GLN A 120 -17.62 -4.58 2.24
CA GLN A 120 -18.32 -4.12 3.44
C GLN A 120 -17.65 -2.88 4.08
N ASP A 121 -16.50 -2.42 3.56
CA ASP A 121 -15.85 -1.19 4.00
C ASP A 121 -16.58 0.01 3.37
N ALA A 122 -17.66 0.46 4.02
CA ALA A 122 -18.61 1.44 3.48
C ALA A 122 -17.96 2.77 3.01
N GLN A 123 -16.86 3.20 3.65
CA GLN A 123 -16.14 4.43 3.28
C GLN A 123 -15.16 4.27 2.11
N ALA A 124 -14.62 3.07 1.88
CA ALA A 124 -13.73 2.78 0.75
C ALA A 124 -14.52 2.31 -0.49
N SER A 125 -15.84 2.16 -0.35
CA SER A 125 -16.74 1.63 -1.37
C SER A 125 -17.15 2.65 -2.42
N SER A 126 -17.03 3.96 -2.16
CA SER A 126 -17.45 5.03 -3.06
C SER A 126 -16.29 5.91 -3.54
N ILE A 127 -15.24 5.30 -4.12
CA ILE A 127 -14.22 6.06 -4.86
C ILE A 127 -14.93 6.73 -6.04
N PRO A 128 -15.05 8.07 -6.09
CA PRO A 128 -15.73 8.75 -7.18
C PRO A 128 -14.92 8.63 -8.47
N VAL A 129 -15.62 8.57 -9.59
CA VAL A 129 -15.05 8.59 -10.93
C VAL A 129 -15.35 9.93 -11.56
N VAL A 130 -14.33 10.59 -12.11
CA VAL A 130 -14.44 11.89 -12.77
C VAL A 130 -13.89 11.78 -14.18
N LEU A 131 -14.60 12.36 -15.14
CA LEU A 131 -14.22 12.39 -16.54
C LEU A 131 -13.48 13.68 -16.88
N VAL A 132 -12.41 13.59 -17.67
CA VAL A 132 -11.54 14.73 -18.01
C VAL A 132 -11.19 14.73 -19.51
N GLU A 133 -11.18 15.91 -20.13
CA GLU A 133 -10.73 16.09 -21.50
C GLU A 133 -9.67 17.20 -21.62
N ASN A 134 -8.42 16.78 -21.73
CA ASN A 134 -7.27 17.69 -21.77
C ASN A 134 -7.04 18.29 -23.16
N SER A 135 -7.58 17.70 -24.22
CA SER A 135 -7.40 18.17 -25.60
C SER A 135 -7.76 19.65 -25.73
N GLY A 136 -6.96 20.37 -26.54
CA GLY A 136 -7.28 21.74 -26.95
C GLY A 136 -8.54 21.81 -27.83
N ARG A 137 -8.98 20.67 -28.37
CA ARG A 137 -10.20 20.53 -29.19
C ARG A 137 -11.42 20.08 -28.39
N CYS A 138 -11.35 20.11 -27.06
CA CYS A 138 -12.52 19.87 -26.22
C CYS A 138 -13.63 20.88 -26.58
N ASN A 139 -14.85 20.37 -26.72
CA ASN A 139 -16.04 21.17 -26.96
C ASN A 139 -16.22 22.15 -25.82
N LYS A 140 -16.83 23.29 -26.12
CA LYS A 140 -17.10 24.34 -25.15
C LYS A 140 -18.58 24.70 -25.12
N ASN A 141 -19.07 25.08 -23.94
CA ASN A 141 -20.40 25.68 -23.80
C ASN A 141 -20.38 27.17 -24.17
N GLU A 142 -21.53 27.83 -24.06
CA GLU A 142 -21.68 29.27 -24.29
C GLU A 142 -20.80 30.13 -23.35
N GLY A 143 -20.41 29.59 -22.20
CA GLY A 143 -19.52 30.24 -21.23
C GLY A 143 -18.03 30.02 -21.49
N ASP A 144 -17.64 29.48 -22.64
CA ASP A 144 -16.26 29.10 -23.00
C ASP A 144 -15.63 28.04 -22.07
N GLU A 145 -16.45 27.32 -21.29
CA GLU A 145 -16.00 26.23 -20.44
C GLU A 145 -15.90 24.93 -21.23
N LYS A 146 -14.86 24.14 -20.96
CA LYS A 146 -14.68 22.81 -21.57
C LYS A 146 -15.75 21.85 -21.06
N VAL A 147 -16.57 21.32 -21.97
CA VAL A 147 -17.68 20.41 -21.67
C VAL A 147 -17.48 19.02 -22.25
N LEU A 148 -18.01 18.03 -21.55
CA LEU A 148 -18.04 16.64 -21.96
C LEU A 148 -19.26 16.34 -22.86
N PRO A 149 -19.32 15.17 -23.51
CA PRO A 149 -20.48 14.77 -24.32
C PRO A 149 -21.83 14.78 -23.57
N ASN A 150 -21.80 14.65 -22.24
CA ASN A 150 -22.99 14.73 -21.39
C ASN A 150 -23.35 16.17 -20.95
N GLY A 151 -22.65 17.19 -21.47
CA GLY A 151 -22.86 18.61 -21.16
C GLY A 151 -22.18 19.11 -19.89
N THR A 152 -21.50 18.24 -19.13
CA THR A 152 -20.84 18.63 -17.87
C THR A 152 -19.58 19.43 -18.14
N ALA A 153 -19.44 20.61 -17.51
CA ALA A 153 -18.19 21.36 -17.46
C ALA A 153 -17.19 20.64 -16.53
N TRP A 154 -16.18 19.99 -17.11
CA TRP A 154 -15.38 19.01 -16.35
C TRP A 154 -14.39 19.65 -15.38
N ILE A 155 -13.87 20.84 -15.66
CA ILE A 155 -12.89 21.50 -14.78
C ILE A 155 -13.54 21.89 -13.44
N PRO A 156 -14.67 22.62 -13.42
CA PRO A 156 -15.37 22.90 -12.17
C PRO A 156 -15.78 21.61 -11.45
N HIS A 157 -16.30 20.63 -12.18
CA HIS A 157 -16.74 19.35 -11.62
C HIS A 157 -15.60 18.57 -10.95
N LEU A 158 -14.42 18.51 -11.58
CA LEU A 158 -13.23 17.87 -11.00
C LEU A 158 -12.83 18.54 -9.69
N VAL A 159 -12.75 19.88 -9.66
CA VAL A 159 -12.37 20.62 -8.45
C VAL A 159 -13.42 20.44 -7.36
N GLN A 160 -14.71 20.47 -7.70
CA GLN A 160 -15.79 20.19 -6.78
C GLN A 160 -15.62 18.82 -6.12
N THR A 161 -15.47 17.75 -6.91
CA THR A 161 -15.32 16.39 -6.39
C THR A 161 -14.06 16.26 -5.52
N ILE A 162 -12.95 16.92 -5.88
CA ILE A 162 -11.75 16.98 -5.03
C ILE A 162 -12.08 17.59 -3.66
N THR A 163 -12.80 18.72 -3.63
CA THR A 163 -13.17 19.37 -2.36
C THR A 163 -14.12 18.52 -1.52
N GLU A 164 -15.10 17.86 -2.13
CA GLU A 164 -16.03 16.96 -1.44
C GLU A 164 -15.30 15.78 -0.79
N VAL A 165 -14.34 15.17 -1.51
CA VAL A 165 -13.52 14.09 -0.98
C VAL A 165 -12.65 14.56 0.19
N ILE A 166 -12.05 15.76 0.11
CA ILE A 166 -11.27 16.34 1.22
C ILE A 166 -12.15 16.56 2.45
N LEU A 167 -13.38 17.06 2.26
CA LEU A 167 -14.32 17.42 3.33
C LEU A 167 -15.08 16.21 3.91
N SER A 168 -15.00 15.03 3.27
CA SER A 168 -15.70 13.80 3.68
C SER A 168 -15.33 13.22 5.05
N GLY A 169 -14.34 13.81 5.75
CA GLY A 169 -13.96 13.44 7.12
C GLY A 169 -12.89 12.33 7.23
N SER A 170 -12.50 11.71 6.12
CA SER A 170 -11.35 10.82 6.06
C SER A 170 -10.06 11.56 6.43
N LYS A 171 -9.08 10.92 7.08
CA LYS A 171 -7.80 11.59 7.43
C LYS A 171 -6.86 11.67 6.23
N SER A 172 -6.12 12.77 6.13
CA SER A 172 -5.01 12.90 5.17
C SER A 172 -3.86 11.98 5.56
N ILE A 173 -3.01 11.66 4.58
CA ILE A 173 -1.86 10.77 4.81
C ILE A 173 -0.61 11.59 4.96
N TYR A 174 -0.10 11.64 6.19
CA TYR A 174 1.24 12.15 6.43
C TYR A 174 2.25 11.07 6.06
N VAL A 175 3.14 11.37 5.11
CA VAL A 175 4.17 10.45 4.64
C VAL A 175 5.41 10.63 5.51
N ASP A 176 5.51 9.79 6.53
CA ASP A 176 6.69 9.70 7.38
C ASP A 176 7.63 8.57 6.93
N LYS A 177 8.83 8.55 7.51
CA LYS A 177 9.82 7.50 7.23
C LYS A 177 9.31 6.11 7.61
N LYS A 178 8.46 6.01 8.64
CA LYS A 178 7.87 4.74 9.08
C LYS A 178 6.89 4.16 8.06
N LEU A 179 6.10 5.01 7.38
CA LEU A 179 5.22 4.62 6.30
C LEU A 179 6.03 4.13 5.09
N ILE A 180 7.13 4.81 4.76
CA ILE A 180 8.00 4.46 3.63
C ILE A 180 8.75 3.15 3.86
N ASP A 181 9.40 3.00 5.01
CA ASP A 181 10.23 1.83 5.35
C ASP A 181 9.37 0.59 5.67
N GLY A 182 8.07 0.80 5.92
CA GLY A 182 7.12 -0.24 6.27
C GLY A 182 7.40 -0.87 7.66
N PRO A 183 6.59 -1.84 8.08
CA PRO A 183 6.83 -2.55 9.32
C PRO A 183 8.14 -3.35 9.23
N ASN A 184 9.13 -2.98 10.05
CA ASN A 184 10.45 -3.62 10.07
C ASN A 184 10.29 -5.14 10.30
N PRO A 185 10.68 -6.00 9.34
CA PRO A 185 10.53 -7.45 9.48
C PRO A 185 11.29 -8.00 10.69
N ASN A 186 12.38 -7.33 11.12
CA ASN A 186 13.11 -7.70 12.33
C ASN A 186 12.34 -7.46 13.63
N GLU A 187 11.21 -6.74 13.63
CA GLU A 187 10.34 -6.62 14.80
C GLU A 187 9.29 -7.74 14.88
N LYS A 188 8.97 -8.39 13.75
CA LYS A 188 8.03 -9.51 13.74
C LYS A 188 8.64 -10.69 14.48
N GLY A 189 8.08 -11.03 15.64
CA GLY A 189 8.52 -12.16 16.46
C GLY A 189 9.51 -11.81 17.58
N LYS A 190 9.94 -10.55 17.72
CA LYS A 190 10.77 -10.14 18.88
C LYS A 190 10.09 -10.42 20.22
N LEU A 191 8.77 -10.30 20.27
CA LEU A 191 7.93 -10.65 21.43
C LEU A 191 7.99 -12.15 21.78
N LEU A 192 8.31 -13.02 20.81
CA LEU A 192 8.42 -14.47 21.02
C LEU A 192 9.82 -14.89 21.47
N ILE A 193 10.83 -14.03 21.32
CA ILE A 193 12.22 -14.34 21.71
C ILE A 193 12.32 -14.74 23.20
N PRO A 194 11.71 -14.01 24.17
CA PRO A 194 11.76 -14.42 25.57
C PRO A 194 11.07 -15.76 25.82
N LEU A 195 9.98 -16.05 25.11
CA LEU A 195 9.23 -17.30 25.22
C LEU A 195 10.04 -18.49 24.68
N ILE A 196 10.67 -18.32 23.51
CA ILE A 196 11.54 -19.34 22.90
C ILE A 196 12.75 -19.62 23.80
N LEU A 197 13.39 -18.57 24.35
CA LEU A 197 14.50 -18.73 25.30
C LEU A 197 14.08 -19.46 26.58
N ALA A 198 12.89 -19.15 27.12
CA ALA A 198 12.36 -19.86 28.27
C ALA A 198 12.12 -21.35 27.96
N ILE A 199 11.54 -21.68 26.80
CA ILE A 199 11.33 -23.06 26.35
C ILE A 199 12.68 -23.78 26.22
N GLN A 200 13.67 -23.18 25.56
CA GLN A 200 15.02 -23.76 25.42
C GLN A 200 15.67 -23.99 26.80
N TYR A 201 15.52 -23.06 27.74
CA TYR A 201 16.07 -23.21 29.09
C TYR A 201 15.44 -24.39 29.85
N PHE A 202 14.10 -24.46 29.87
CA PHE A 202 13.40 -25.48 30.65
C PHE A 202 13.42 -26.88 30.01
N PHE A 203 13.41 -26.97 28.68
CA PHE A 203 13.24 -28.24 27.96
C PHE A 203 14.51 -28.77 27.28
N ALA A 204 15.55 -27.95 27.09
CA ALA A 204 16.85 -28.42 26.62
C ALA A 204 17.93 -28.32 27.71
N ILE A 205 18.14 -27.12 28.26
CA ILE A 205 19.24 -26.88 29.21
C ILE A 205 19.03 -27.63 30.53
N LYS A 206 17.85 -27.53 31.16
CA LYS A 206 17.59 -28.19 32.44
C LYS A 206 17.68 -29.73 32.40
N PRO A 207 17.18 -30.43 31.36
CA PRO A 207 17.38 -31.86 31.21
C PRO A 207 18.84 -32.25 31.00
N ILE A 208 19.58 -31.52 30.18
CA ILE A 208 21.02 -31.75 29.96
C ILE A 208 21.80 -31.55 31.26
N GLU A 209 21.52 -30.48 32.01
CA GLU A 209 22.16 -30.21 33.31
C GLU A 209 21.90 -31.35 34.30
N ARG A 210 20.68 -31.90 34.32
CA ARG A 210 20.33 -33.07 35.16
C ARG A 210 21.05 -34.33 34.70
N ALA A 211 21.14 -34.58 33.39
CA ALA A 211 21.85 -35.74 32.85
C ALA A 211 23.34 -35.71 33.22
N ILE A 212 24.01 -34.56 33.01
CA ILE A 212 25.41 -34.36 33.40
C ILE A 212 25.62 -34.59 34.90
N LYS A 213 24.75 -34.04 35.75
CA LYS A 213 24.83 -34.25 37.21
C LYS A 213 24.66 -35.71 37.61
N ASN A 214 23.73 -36.42 36.96
CA ASN A 214 23.52 -37.84 37.20
C ASN A 214 24.71 -38.69 36.73
N ASP A 215 25.35 -38.32 35.64
CA ASP A 215 26.54 -39.01 35.13
C ASP A 215 27.74 -38.79 36.06
N ILE A 216 28.00 -37.55 36.49
CA ILE A 216 29.03 -37.24 37.48
C ILE A 216 28.78 -38.00 38.80
N ALA A 217 27.53 -38.14 39.23
CA ALA A 217 27.19 -38.87 40.45
C ALA A 217 27.35 -40.40 40.32
N LYS A 218 27.28 -40.94 39.10
CA LYS A 218 27.49 -42.36 38.81
C LYS A 218 28.94 -42.70 38.47
N GLU A 219 29.73 -41.69 38.12
CA GLU A 219 31.16 -41.82 37.90
C GLU A 219 31.82 -42.17 39.24
N SER A 220 32.31 -43.42 39.36
CA SER A 220 33.14 -43.78 40.49
C SER A 220 34.47 -43.04 40.37
N ARG A 221 34.94 -42.51 41.49
CA ARG A 221 36.22 -41.78 41.54
C ARG A 221 37.31 -42.60 40.85
N PRO A 222 38.07 -42.00 39.92
CA PRO A 222 39.13 -42.70 39.24
C PRO A 222 40.09 -43.36 40.23
N SER A 223 40.61 -44.54 39.90
CA SER A 223 41.48 -45.33 40.78
C SER A 223 42.73 -44.57 41.27
N TRP A 224 43.15 -43.52 40.58
CA TRP A 224 44.25 -42.64 40.99
C TRP A 224 43.86 -41.65 42.10
N GLU A 225 42.59 -41.28 42.23
CA GLU A 225 42.06 -40.39 43.27
C GLU A 225 41.86 -41.15 44.60
N MET A 226 41.71 -42.48 44.53
CA MET A 226 41.58 -43.38 45.68
C MET A 226 42.93 -43.80 46.29
N ARG A 227 44.06 -43.48 45.63
CA ARG A 227 45.42 -43.83 46.12
C ARG A 227 45.83 -43.04 47.36
N ASP A 228 45.36 -41.81 47.52
CA ASP A 228 45.67 -40.98 48.70
C ASP A 228 44.75 -41.26 49.90
N SER A 229 43.64 -41.99 49.70
CA SER A 229 42.64 -42.27 50.75
C SER A 229 42.86 -43.58 51.54
N GLY A 230 44.03 -44.21 51.45
CA GLY A 230 44.47 -45.23 52.43
C GLY A 230 43.63 -46.52 52.54
N VAL A 231 42.69 -46.80 51.63
CA VAL A 231 41.92 -48.06 51.62
C VAL A 231 42.62 -49.07 50.71
N ALA A 232 43.82 -49.47 51.11
CA ALA A 232 44.43 -50.71 50.66
C ALA A 232 44.25 -51.75 51.76
N GLY A 233 43.35 -52.71 51.58
CA GLY A 233 43.38 -53.90 52.43
C GLY A 233 42.16 -54.81 52.45
N ARG A 234 42.37 -56.02 51.89
CA ARG A 234 41.82 -57.33 52.28
C ARG A 234 40.38 -57.62 51.81
N LYS A 235 40.05 -58.80 51.26
CA LYS A 235 40.70 -60.12 51.20
C LYS A 235 39.99 -60.97 50.11
N PHE A 236 40.72 -61.97 49.61
CA PHE A 236 40.36 -63.18 48.83
C PHE A 236 38.95 -63.32 48.24
#